data_AF-A0A2E0QQX5-F1
#
_entry.id   AF-A0A2E0QQX5-F1
#
_cell.length_a   1.000
_cell.length_b   1.000
_cell.length_c   1.000
_cell.angle_alpha   90.00
_cell.angle_beta   90.00
_cell.angle_gamma   90.00
#
_symmetry.space_group_name_H-M   'P 1'
#
loop_
_entity.id
_entity.type
_entity.pdbx_description
1 polymer ?
#
loop_
_entity_poly.entity_id
_entity_poly.type
_entity_poly.pdbx_seq_one_letter_code
_entity_poly.pdbx_strand_id
1 'polypeptide(L)'
;MRGRYAALSVLALAAGLGGGVYVERLYLNPAVQGGSEGPEILYWVAPMDPNFRQPGPGKSPMGMDLIPVYAGQEPSGDPAEVTLNAAEINAIGVRTAVARMSEVQPRIETVGFVGYDEHLTSHVHTRVEGWVERLKVRAVGDRVAGEQVLFELFSPLIAAATGDLVRAVEDGDPRILDAARNKLMS
;
A
#
# COMPACT_ATOMS: atom_id res chain seq x y z
N MET A 1 19.88 -100.31 -24.87
CA MET A 1 19.00 -99.56 -25.80
C MET A 1 18.82 -98.11 -25.33
N ARG A 2 19.80 -97.21 -25.54
CA ARG A 2 19.83 -95.85 -24.91
C ARG A 2 20.00 -94.66 -25.86
N GLY A 3 19.84 -94.83 -27.17
CA GLY A 3 20.12 -93.77 -28.18
C GLY A 3 18.90 -93.11 -28.85
N ARG A 4 17.67 -93.54 -28.56
CA ARG A 4 16.49 -93.13 -29.36
C ARG A 4 15.81 -91.83 -28.90
N TYR A 5 16.09 -91.37 -27.68
CA TYR A 5 15.42 -90.18 -27.10
C TYR A 5 16.25 -88.89 -27.19
N ALA A 6 17.56 -88.98 -27.46
CA ALA A 6 18.43 -87.81 -27.57
C ALA A 6 18.14 -86.95 -28.82
N ALA A 7 17.77 -87.59 -29.94
CA ALA A 7 17.41 -86.87 -31.16
C ALA A 7 16.08 -86.10 -31.02
N LEU A 8 15.12 -86.68 -30.30
CA LEU A 8 13.82 -86.04 -30.03
C LEU A 8 13.96 -84.83 -29.10
N SER A 9 14.85 -84.88 -28.10
CA SER A 9 15.10 -83.73 -27.21
C SER A 9 15.75 -82.54 -27.91
N VAL A 10 16.64 -82.78 -28.89
CA VAL A 10 17.30 -81.70 -29.65
C VAL A 10 16.32 -81.01 -30.60
N LEU A 11 15.44 -81.78 -31.24
CA LEU A 11 14.41 -81.24 -32.14
C LEU A 11 13.37 -80.41 -31.38
N ALA A 12 12.97 -80.84 -30.18
CA ALA A 12 12.06 -80.09 -29.31
C ALA A 12 12.68 -78.76 -28.84
N LEU A 13 13.98 -78.76 -28.50
CA LEU A 13 14.69 -77.55 -28.09
C LEU A 13 14.83 -76.54 -29.25
N ALA A 14 15.15 -77.01 -30.46
CA ALA A 14 15.25 -76.16 -31.63
C ALA A 14 13.90 -75.54 -32.02
N ALA A 15 12.81 -76.32 -31.96
CA ALA A 15 11.46 -75.82 -32.21
C ALA A 15 11.00 -74.82 -31.14
N GLY A 16 11.33 -75.06 -29.86
CA GLY A 16 11.03 -74.15 -28.77
C GLY A 16 11.77 -72.82 -28.87
N LEU A 17 13.07 -72.84 -29.18
CA LEU A 17 13.87 -71.63 -29.37
C LEU A 17 13.44 -70.86 -30.63
N GLY A 18 13.21 -71.54 -31.74
CA GLY A 18 12.74 -70.92 -32.98
C GLY A 18 11.33 -70.29 -32.83
N GLY A 19 10.41 -71.02 -32.19
CA GLY A 19 9.06 -70.53 -31.89
C GLY A 19 9.07 -69.35 -30.92
N GLY A 20 9.92 -69.39 -29.88
CA GLY A 20 10.07 -68.31 -28.91
C GLY A 20 10.54 -67.01 -29.55
N VAL A 21 11.60 -67.06 -30.38
CA VAL A 21 12.13 -65.87 -31.07
C VAL A 21 11.13 -65.32 -32.11
N TYR A 22 10.37 -66.20 -32.76
CA TYR A 22 9.35 -65.77 -33.72
C TYR A 22 8.17 -65.06 -33.04
N VAL A 23 7.70 -65.59 -31.89
CA VAL A 23 6.62 -64.98 -31.11
C VAL A 23 7.08 -63.67 -30.46
N GLU A 24 8.32 -63.59 -29.97
CA GLU A 24 8.90 -62.35 -29.44
C GLU A 24 8.91 -61.24 -30.49
N ARG A 25 9.35 -61.53 -31.72
CA ARG A 25 9.39 -60.54 -32.80
C ARG A 25 8.00 -60.12 -33.31
N LEU A 26 6.99 -60.99 -33.24
CA LEU A 26 5.65 -60.65 -33.75
C LEU A 26 4.74 -60.00 -32.70
N TYR A 27 4.86 -60.38 -31.42
CA TYR A 27 3.92 -59.96 -30.37
C TYR A 27 4.52 -59.03 -29.31
N LEU A 28 5.83 -59.11 -29.03
CA LEU A 28 6.46 -58.35 -27.94
C LEU A 28 7.27 -57.15 -28.42
N ASN A 29 7.68 -57.12 -29.70
CA ASN A 29 8.35 -55.96 -30.31
C ASN A 29 7.69 -55.58 -31.64
N PRO A 30 6.44 -55.05 -31.63
CA PRO A 30 5.90 -54.44 -32.83
C PRO A 30 6.86 -53.33 -33.24
N ALA A 31 7.41 -53.40 -34.46
CA ALA A 31 8.12 -52.28 -35.04
C ALA A 31 7.14 -51.12 -35.14
N VAL A 32 7.20 -50.21 -34.18
CA VAL A 32 6.52 -48.92 -34.23
C VAL A 32 7.19 -48.16 -35.38
N GLN A 33 6.65 -48.33 -36.59
CA GLN A 33 6.74 -47.30 -37.61
C GLN A 33 5.94 -46.12 -37.07
N GLY A 34 6.63 -45.27 -36.30
CA GLY A 34 6.15 -43.95 -35.94
C GLY A 34 6.06 -43.14 -37.23
N GLY A 35 4.88 -43.14 -37.84
CA GLY A 35 4.49 -42.10 -38.78
C GLY A 35 4.66 -40.76 -38.06
N SER A 36 5.46 -39.89 -38.68
CA SER A 36 5.70 -38.53 -38.26
C SER A 36 4.41 -37.70 -38.38
N GLU A 37 3.55 -37.75 -37.36
CA GLU A 37 2.57 -36.69 -37.08
C GLU A 37 3.00 -35.92 -35.81
N GLY A 38 4.28 -35.55 -35.77
CA GLY A 38 4.72 -34.42 -34.96
C GLY A 38 4.43 -33.13 -35.72
N PRO A 39 4.23 -31.99 -35.03
CA PRO A 39 4.04 -30.71 -35.70
C PRO A 39 5.20 -30.45 -36.68
N GLU A 40 4.90 -29.81 -37.82
CA GLU A 40 5.89 -29.55 -38.87
C GLU A 40 7.04 -28.71 -38.30
N ILE A 41 8.27 -29.23 -38.39
CA ILE A 41 9.47 -28.52 -37.96
C ILE A 41 9.88 -27.57 -39.08
N LEU A 42 9.84 -26.26 -38.81
CA LEU A 42 10.18 -25.24 -39.80
C LEU A 42 11.70 -25.04 -39.90
N TYR A 43 12.37 -24.92 -38.75
CA TYR A 43 13.83 -24.73 -38.65
C TYR A 43 14.32 -25.02 -37.23
N TRP A 44 15.63 -25.10 -37.06
CA TRP A 44 16.31 -25.38 -35.80
C TRP A 44 17.07 -24.15 -35.32
N VAL A 45 16.96 -23.80 -34.03
CA VAL A 45 17.62 -22.62 -33.43
C VAL A 45 18.59 -22.99 -32.32
N ALA A 46 19.60 -22.14 -32.09
CA ALA A 46 20.45 -22.28 -30.92
C ALA A 46 19.70 -21.84 -29.65
N PRO A 47 19.76 -22.62 -28.54
CA PRO A 47 19.04 -22.30 -27.30
C PRO A 47 19.29 -20.90 -26.73
N MET A 48 20.49 -20.36 -26.98
CA MET A 48 20.96 -19.08 -26.44
C MET A 48 21.10 -17.98 -27.50
N ASP A 49 20.90 -18.31 -28.79
CA ASP A 49 20.93 -17.34 -29.90
C ASP A 49 19.81 -17.63 -30.91
N PRO A 50 18.65 -16.97 -30.76
CA PRO A 50 17.50 -17.15 -31.65
C PRO A 50 17.76 -16.75 -33.11
N ASN A 51 18.83 -16.00 -33.39
CA ASN A 51 19.18 -15.57 -34.75
C ASN A 51 19.93 -16.66 -35.53
N PHE A 52 20.55 -17.62 -34.85
CA PHE A 52 21.23 -18.74 -35.49
C PHE A 52 20.22 -19.82 -35.88
N ARG A 53 19.85 -19.87 -37.18
CA ARG A 53 18.86 -20.80 -37.73
C ARG A 53 19.49 -21.79 -38.71
N GLN A 54 19.09 -23.07 -38.63
CA GLN A 54 19.48 -24.10 -39.59
C GLN A 54 18.27 -24.92 -40.06
N PRO A 55 18.30 -25.44 -41.31
CA PRO A 55 17.21 -26.24 -41.84
C PRO A 55 17.13 -27.66 -41.24
N GLY A 56 18.12 -28.10 -40.47
CA GLY A 56 18.18 -29.45 -39.91
C GLY A 56 18.85 -29.50 -38.54
N PRO A 57 18.79 -30.65 -37.85
CA PRO A 57 19.40 -30.84 -36.55
C PRO A 57 20.93 -30.71 -36.64
N GLY A 58 21.53 -30.13 -35.60
CA GLY A 58 22.97 -29.87 -35.58
C GLY A 58 23.45 -29.29 -34.26
N LYS A 59 24.70 -28.82 -34.26
CA LYS A 59 25.31 -28.11 -33.13
C LYS A 59 25.42 -26.62 -33.44
N SER A 60 25.19 -25.78 -32.45
CA SER A 60 25.45 -24.33 -32.54
C SER A 60 26.97 -24.05 -32.59
N PRO A 61 27.39 -22.83 -32.94
CA PRO A 61 28.80 -22.41 -32.88
C PRO A 61 29.42 -22.55 -31.48
N MET A 62 28.58 -22.65 -30.45
CA MET A 62 28.96 -22.87 -29.05
C MET A 62 28.87 -24.36 -28.63
N GLY A 63 28.62 -25.28 -29.57
CA GLY A 63 28.64 -26.74 -29.33
C GLY A 63 27.39 -27.34 -28.69
N MET A 64 26.30 -26.57 -28.54
CA MET A 64 25.04 -27.04 -27.98
C MET A 64 24.12 -27.61 -29.07
N ASP A 65 23.25 -28.56 -28.74
CA ASP A 65 22.24 -29.06 -29.68
C ASP A 65 21.23 -27.98 -30.05
N LEU A 66 20.91 -27.90 -31.33
CA LEU A 66 19.84 -27.02 -31.80
C LEU A 66 18.47 -27.56 -31.36
N ILE A 67 17.51 -26.66 -31.16
CA ILE A 67 16.13 -26.97 -30.75
C ILE A 67 15.21 -26.77 -31.96
N PRO A 68 14.30 -27.72 -32.27
CA PRO A 68 13.36 -27.57 -33.38
C PRO A 68 12.28 -26.54 -33.05
N VAL A 69 12.03 -25.62 -33.98
CA VAL A 69 10.89 -24.70 -33.94
C VAL A 69 9.79 -25.25 -34.81
N TYR A 70 8.62 -25.44 -34.20
CA TYR A 70 7.45 -26.01 -34.83
C TYR A 70 6.53 -24.92 -35.40
N ALA A 71 5.79 -25.23 -36.46
CA ALA A 71 4.76 -24.36 -37.02
C ALA A 71 3.74 -23.94 -35.93
N GLY A 72 3.59 -22.62 -35.70
CA GLY A 72 2.74 -22.04 -34.66
C GLY A 72 3.42 -21.72 -33.33
N GLN A 73 4.70 -22.09 -33.14
CA GLN A 73 5.55 -21.66 -32.02
C GLN A 73 6.63 -20.65 -32.46
N GLU A 74 6.36 -19.91 -33.53
CA GLU A 74 7.26 -18.89 -34.03
C GLU A 74 7.41 -17.78 -32.95
N PRO A 75 8.64 -17.43 -32.54
CA PRO A 75 8.84 -16.23 -31.74
C PRO A 75 8.34 -15.03 -32.54
N SER A 76 7.48 -14.22 -31.93
CA SER A 76 6.96 -13.04 -32.62
C SER A 76 8.11 -12.10 -33.00
N GLY A 77 7.94 -11.35 -34.08
CA GLY A 77 8.99 -10.49 -34.64
C GLY A 77 9.38 -9.29 -33.77
N ASP A 78 8.66 -9.04 -32.67
CA ASP A 78 8.94 -7.97 -31.72
C ASP A 78 9.54 -8.56 -30.42
N PRO A 79 10.81 -8.26 -30.09
CA PRO A 79 11.44 -8.74 -28.86
C PRO A 79 10.75 -8.24 -27.57
N ALA A 80 9.81 -7.30 -27.65
CA ALA A 80 9.01 -6.82 -26.52
C ALA A 80 7.77 -7.69 -26.23
N GLU A 81 7.41 -8.62 -27.11
CA GLU A 81 6.23 -9.48 -26.94
C GLU A 81 6.62 -10.84 -26.34
N VAL A 82 5.95 -11.21 -25.25
CA VAL A 82 6.13 -12.50 -24.59
C VAL A 82 4.81 -13.26 -24.67
N THR A 83 4.84 -14.45 -25.27
CA THR A 83 3.68 -15.33 -25.38
C THR A 83 3.75 -16.40 -24.30
N LEU A 84 2.62 -16.63 -23.62
CA LEU A 84 2.46 -17.70 -22.62
C LEU A 84 1.24 -18.55 -22.99
N ASN A 85 1.27 -19.83 -22.67
CA ASN A 85 0.13 -20.71 -22.91
C ASN A 85 -0.92 -20.59 -21.81
N ALA A 86 -2.14 -21.04 -22.09
CA ALA A 86 -3.26 -20.92 -21.14
C ALA A 86 -3.03 -21.70 -19.83
N ALA A 87 -2.30 -22.81 -19.86
CA ALA A 87 -2.00 -23.59 -18.66
C ALA A 87 -1.04 -22.84 -17.73
N GLU A 88 -0.03 -22.16 -18.28
CA GLU A 88 0.91 -21.31 -17.56
C GLU A 88 0.20 -20.10 -16.93
N ILE A 89 -0.63 -19.40 -17.72
CA ILE A 89 -1.42 -18.25 -17.25
C ILE A 89 -2.33 -18.65 -16.07
N ASN A 90 -2.97 -19.82 -16.16
CA ASN A 90 -3.84 -20.34 -15.10
C ASN A 90 -3.04 -20.81 -13.88
N ALA A 91 -1.90 -21.47 -14.09
CA ALA A 91 -1.07 -21.98 -13.00
C ALA A 91 -0.51 -20.85 -12.11
N ILE A 92 -0.13 -19.71 -12.70
CA ILE A 92 0.39 -18.55 -11.96
C ILE A 92 -0.71 -17.56 -11.52
N GLY A 93 -1.97 -17.79 -11.94
CA GLY A 93 -3.13 -17.01 -11.50
C GLY A 93 -3.10 -15.54 -11.97
N VAL A 94 -2.80 -15.30 -13.25
CA VAL A 94 -2.73 -13.95 -13.82
C VAL A 94 -4.05 -13.20 -13.60
N ARG A 95 -3.96 -11.96 -13.10
CA ARG A 95 -5.10 -11.03 -12.95
C ARG A 95 -4.83 -9.76 -13.74
N THR A 96 -5.80 -9.35 -14.54
CA THR A 96 -5.71 -8.14 -15.35
C THR A 96 -6.81 -7.16 -14.96
N ALA A 97 -6.53 -5.87 -15.09
CA ALA A 97 -7.53 -4.83 -15.01
C ALA A 97 -7.33 -3.85 -16.17
N VAL A 98 -8.43 -3.33 -16.72
CA VAL A 98 -8.37 -2.28 -17.74
C VAL A 98 -7.93 -0.98 -17.09
N ALA A 99 -6.90 -0.33 -17.65
CA ALA A 99 -6.44 0.97 -17.19
C ALA A 99 -7.54 2.03 -17.39
N ARG A 100 -7.75 2.87 -16.37
CA ARG A 100 -8.76 3.93 -16.38
C ARG A 100 -8.19 5.17 -15.71
N MET A 101 -8.64 6.34 -16.16
CA MET A 101 -8.44 7.59 -15.43
C MET A 101 -9.49 7.68 -14.31
N SER A 102 -9.05 8.02 -13.11
CA SER A 102 -9.94 8.27 -11.97
C SER A 102 -9.34 9.36 -11.09
N GLU A 103 -10.20 10.15 -10.46
CA GLU A 103 -9.77 11.08 -9.43
C GLU A 103 -9.38 10.29 -8.17
N VAL A 104 -8.14 10.45 -7.72
CA VAL A 104 -7.64 9.80 -6.51
C VAL A 104 -7.49 10.85 -5.44
N GLN A 105 -8.27 10.73 -4.37
CA GLN A 105 -8.16 11.60 -3.20
C GLN A 105 -7.40 10.86 -2.09
N PRO A 106 -6.27 11.39 -1.61
CA PRO A 106 -5.56 10.78 -0.49
C PRO A 106 -6.41 10.90 0.78
N ARG A 107 -6.59 9.79 1.49
CA ARG A 107 -7.15 9.83 2.84
C ARG A 107 -6.04 10.27 3.81
N ILE A 108 -6.26 11.40 4.49
CA ILE A 108 -5.36 11.90 5.52
C ILE A 108 -6.06 11.70 6.87
N GLU A 109 -5.42 10.95 7.77
CA GLU A 109 -5.85 10.78 9.15
C GLU A 109 -4.86 11.51 10.05
N THR A 110 -5.36 12.42 10.90
CA THR A 110 -4.54 13.26 11.78
C THR A 110 -5.28 13.55 13.09
N VAL A 111 -4.58 14.13 14.05
CA VAL A 111 -5.14 14.56 15.35
C VAL A 111 -5.38 16.07 15.36
N GLY A 112 -6.35 16.49 16.17
CA GLY A 112 -6.61 17.90 16.47
C GLY A 112 -6.61 18.14 17.98
N PHE A 113 -6.39 19.38 18.37
CA PHE A 113 -6.44 19.81 19.77
C PHE A 113 -7.61 20.78 19.96
N VAL A 114 -8.28 20.70 21.10
CA VAL A 114 -9.32 21.65 21.50
C VAL A 114 -8.69 22.67 22.42
N GLY A 115 -8.72 23.94 22.02
CA GLY A 115 -8.24 25.08 22.78
C GLY A 115 -9.38 26.02 23.19
N TYR A 116 -9.06 27.03 24.00
CA TYR A 116 -9.97 28.14 24.27
C TYR A 116 -10.07 29.04 23.04
N ASP A 117 -11.20 29.71 22.88
CA ASP A 117 -11.35 30.74 21.86
C ASP A 117 -10.64 32.03 22.32
N GLU A 118 -9.52 32.34 21.69
CA GLU A 118 -8.72 33.53 21.99
C GLU A 118 -9.50 34.83 21.74
N HIS A 119 -10.49 34.83 20.84
CA HIS A 119 -11.34 35.99 20.60
C HIS A 119 -12.34 36.25 21.72
N LEU A 120 -12.66 35.21 22.51
CA LEU A 120 -13.55 35.30 23.67
C LEU A 120 -12.77 35.37 24.99
N THR A 121 -11.44 35.50 24.92
CA THR A 121 -10.58 35.64 26.10
C THR A 121 -10.49 37.12 26.50
N SER A 122 -10.80 37.42 27.76
CA SER A 122 -10.75 38.78 28.31
C SER A 122 -9.86 38.86 29.54
N HIS A 123 -9.05 39.93 29.61
CA HIS A 123 -8.24 40.24 30.78
C HIS A 123 -8.83 41.44 31.52
N VAL A 124 -9.07 41.26 32.81
CA VAL A 124 -9.63 42.30 33.69
C VAL A 124 -8.48 42.93 34.47
N HIS A 125 -8.26 44.22 34.26
CA HIS A 125 -7.27 45.02 34.98
C HIS A 125 -7.97 46.06 35.85
N THR A 126 -7.45 46.30 37.05
CA THR A 126 -7.89 47.43 37.87
C THR A 126 -7.33 48.73 37.28
N ARG A 127 -8.13 49.80 37.26
CA ARG A 127 -7.67 51.13 36.81
C ARG A 127 -6.93 51.90 37.90
N VAL A 128 -7.01 51.43 39.13
CA VAL A 128 -6.42 52.04 40.31
C VAL A 128 -5.72 51.00 41.16
N GLU A 129 -4.78 51.47 41.96
CA GLU A 129 -4.12 50.68 43.00
C GLU A 129 -4.99 50.60 44.26
N GLY A 130 -4.85 49.51 45.00
CA GLY A 130 -5.65 49.25 46.18
C GLY A 130 -5.39 47.88 46.79
N TRP A 131 -6.20 47.53 47.79
CA TRP A 131 -6.18 46.22 48.44
C TRP A 131 -7.48 45.47 48.16
N VAL A 132 -7.35 44.17 47.89
CA VAL A 132 -8.52 43.28 47.74
C VAL A 132 -9.08 43.01 49.13
N GLU A 133 -10.33 43.39 49.35
CA GLU A 133 -11.02 43.18 50.63
C GLU A 133 -11.73 41.82 50.67
N ARG A 134 -12.31 41.42 49.53
CA ARG A 134 -13.04 40.16 49.42
C ARG A 134 -12.84 39.54 48.05
N LEU A 135 -12.49 38.26 48.05
CA LEU A 135 -12.34 37.47 46.84
C LEU A 135 -13.54 36.51 46.69
N LYS A 136 -14.33 36.66 45.62
CA LYS A 136 -15.51 35.83 45.36
C LYS A 136 -15.17 34.59 44.52
N VAL A 137 -14.25 34.73 43.57
CA VAL A 137 -13.72 33.63 42.74
C VAL A 137 -12.35 33.24 43.25
N ARG A 138 -12.17 31.97 43.63
CA ARG A 138 -11.04 31.57 44.50
C ARG A 138 -9.92 30.89 43.76
N ALA A 139 -10.21 30.26 42.62
CA ALA A 139 -9.23 29.44 41.91
C ALA A 139 -9.31 29.63 40.38
N VAL A 140 -8.17 29.39 39.74
CA VAL A 140 -8.09 29.29 38.28
C VAL A 140 -8.84 28.04 37.83
N GLY A 141 -9.73 28.21 36.85
CA GLY A 141 -10.61 27.14 36.35
C GLY A 141 -12.01 27.17 36.93
N ASP A 142 -12.27 27.98 37.96
CA ASP A 142 -13.64 28.26 38.42
C ASP A 142 -14.45 28.86 37.26
N ARG A 143 -15.64 28.29 37.01
CA ARG A 143 -16.54 28.84 35.98
C ARG A 143 -17.15 30.13 36.48
N VAL A 144 -17.08 31.17 35.64
CA VAL A 144 -17.71 32.47 35.89
C VAL A 144 -18.66 32.83 34.75
N ALA A 145 -19.73 33.56 35.08
CA ALA A 145 -20.64 34.15 34.10
C ALA A 145 -20.26 35.62 33.81
N GLY A 146 -20.75 36.16 32.69
CA GLY A 146 -20.69 37.59 32.44
C GLY A 146 -21.30 38.37 33.59
N GLU A 147 -20.69 39.51 33.94
CA GLU A 147 -21.12 40.41 35.03
C GLU A 147 -21.03 39.84 36.46
N GLN A 148 -20.52 38.62 36.62
CA GLN A 148 -20.28 38.05 37.94
C GLN A 148 -19.17 38.83 38.67
N VAL A 149 -19.44 39.21 39.93
CA VAL A 149 -18.45 39.88 40.79
C VAL A 149 -17.29 38.92 41.09
N LEU A 150 -16.09 39.33 40.70
CA LEU A 150 -14.86 38.55 40.91
C LEU A 150 -14.23 38.83 42.28
N PHE A 151 -14.10 40.12 42.63
CA PHE A 151 -13.55 40.59 43.89
C PHE A 151 -14.04 42.01 44.24
N GLU A 152 -13.89 42.38 45.50
CA GLU A 152 -14.12 43.71 46.05
C GLU A 152 -12.75 44.35 46.35
N LEU A 153 -12.55 45.60 45.93
CA LEU A 153 -11.28 46.33 46.03
C LEU A 153 -11.50 47.67 46.74
N PHE A 154 -10.65 47.96 47.72
CA PHE A 154 -10.53 49.28 48.32
C PHE A 154 -9.34 50.05 47.75
N SER A 155 -9.57 51.28 47.31
CA SER A 155 -8.52 52.17 46.79
C SER A 155 -8.45 53.48 47.58
N PRO A 156 -7.30 53.83 48.17
CA PRO A 156 -7.09 55.13 48.82
C PRO A 156 -7.36 56.31 47.89
N LEU A 157 -6.97 56.18 46.63
CA LEU A 157 -7.07 57.24 45.64
C LEU A 157 -8.54 57.56 45.36
N ILE A 158 -9.36 56.53 45.15
CA ILE A 158 -10.81 56.69 44.95
C ILE A 158 -11.48 57.23 46.21
N ALA A 159 -11.09 56.75 47.40
CA ALA A 159 -11.64 57.26 48.67
C ALA A 159 -11.35 58.76 48.85
N ALA A 160 -10.12 59.20 48.58
CA ALA A 160 -9.73 60.61 48.64
C ALA A 160 -10.48 61.45 47.60
N ALA A 161 -10.51 61.01 46.33
CA ALA A 161 -11.20 61.72 45.26
C ALA A 161 -12.72 61.82 45.49
N THR A 162 -13.33 60.77 46.04
CA THR A 162 -14.75 60.79 46.43
C THR A 162 -15.00 61.77 47.57
N GLY A 163 -14.12 61.80 48.58
CA GLY A 163 -14.20 62.78 49.67
C GLY A 163 -14.10 64.23 49.17
N ASP A 164 -13.19 64.50 48.24
CA ASP A 164 -13.07 65.81 47.60
C ASP A 164 -14.33 66.19 46.80
N LEU A 165 -14.93 65.23 46.08
CA LEU A 165 -16.18 65.44 45.35
C LEU A 165 -17.36 65.74 46.28
N VAL A 166 -17.48 65.02 47.39
CA VAL A 166 -18.54 65.27 48.39
C VAL A 166 -18.43 66.69 48.95
N ARG A 167 -17.21 67.14 49.32
CA ARG A 167 -16.99 68.52 49.78
C ARG A 167 -17.35 69.55 48.70
N ALA A 168 -16.97 69.30 47.45
CA ALA A 168 -17.30 70.19 46.34
C ALA A 168 -18.81 70.32 46.11
N VAL A 169 -19.58 69.24 46.34
CA VAL A 169 -21.05 69.25 46.28
C VAL A 169 -21.64 70.09 47.42
N GLU A 170 -21.08 70.01 48.62
CA GLU A 170 -21.51 70.80 49.78
C GLU A 170 -21.22 72.30 49.61
N ASP A 171 -20.06 72.65 49.03
CA ASP A 171 -19.66 74.04 48.77
C ASP A 171 -20.52 74.71 47.68
N GLY A 172 -20.95 73.95 46.67
CA GLY A 172 -21.86 74.41 45.62
C GLY A 172 -21.25 75.28 44.51
N ASP A 173 -19.93 75.47 44.45
CA ASP A 173 -19.27 76.13 43.30
C ASP A 173 -19.17 75.16 42.10
N PRO A 174 -19.83 75.45 40.96
CA PRO A 174 -19.83 74.57 39.80
C PRO A 174 -18.43 74.23 39.27
N ARG A 175 -17.47 75.16 39.38
CA ARG A 175 -16.11 74.95 38.86
C ARG A 175 -15.34 73.95 39.70
N ILE A 176 -15.52 74.00 41.02
CA ILE A 176 -14.88 73.07 41.97
C ILE A 176 -15.51 71.69 41.81
N LEU A 177 -16.83 71.64 41.63
CA LEU A 177 -17.57 70.41 41.36
C LEU A 177 -17.07 69.71 40.08
N ASP A 178 -16.91 70.45 38.99
CA ASP A 178 -16.41 69.91 37.73
C ASP A 178 -14.97 69.40 37.85
N ALA A 179 -14.11 70.13 38.55
CA ALA A 179 -12.73 69.71 38.80
C ALA A 179 -12.66 68.42 39.64
N ALA A 180 -13.44 68.33 40.71
CA ALA A 180 -13.49 67.14 41.55
C ALA A 180 -14.07 65.92 40.82
N ARG A 181 -15.10 66.13 39.98
CA ARG A 181 -15.67 65.09 39.11
C ARG A 181 -14.63 64.56 38.13
N ASN A 182 -13.89 65.45 37.47
CA ASN A 182 -12.85 65.05 36.51
C ASN A 182 -11.74 64.25 37.20
N LYS A 183 -11.33 64.66 38.41
CA LYS A 183 -10.33 63.95 39.22
C LYS A 183 -10.75 62.53 39.61
N LEU A 184 -12.04 62.27 39.82
CA LEU A 184 -12.53 60.91 40.13
C LEU A 184 -12.62 60.02 38.87
N MET A 185 -12.83 60.63 37.70
CA MET A 185 -12.99 59.92 36.43
C MET A 185 -11.66 59.65 35.71
N SER A 186 -10.63 60.46 35.99
CA SER A 186 -9.26 60.30 35.47
C SER A 186 -8.48 59.26 36.26
#